data_AF-A0ABD3QJM5-F1
#
_entry.id   AF-A0ABD3QJM5-F1
#
_cell.length_a   1.000
_cell.length_b   1.000
_cell.length_c   1.000
_cell.angle_alpha   90.00
_cell.angle_beta   90.00
_cell.angle_gamma   90.00
#
_symmetry.space_group_name_H-M   'P 1'
#
loop_
_entity.id
_entity.type
_entity.pdbx_description
1 polymer ?
#
loop_
_entity_poly.entity_id
_entity_poly.type
_entity_poly.pdbx_seq_one_letter_code
_entity_poly.pdbx_strand_id
1 'polypeptide(L)'
;MSAVTVAAEGGDGENERTTTPERAPSALELANLEEVTPGHAIYVLQRFASEANGKKLIRQSDFVRLCESSRPGKMKDAKVIATALKEFKRCNRFVLQIVGSRAAVEGMLRSMKPTWKVQDGKPRVRAALFVAEQILDETTGLYFAVETVTVDKVLEELYKGLLEMQDNNMKVRIEKVGDETAEGEEISADVKLVKDSLRATEGMLKLLIKRKSRPEWDMKKRAKSHYLKRLQIGSGPYRTTLQLATKISLLIGGSSVAQEKVIAPFEEAWWTKFVDEGALKFIEDAYEMEQQISVAAVADAMEDESKANDDEVIESDGGAGVEGEEEGVVESGEEKKI
;
A
#
# COMPACT_ATOMS: atom_id res chain seq x y z
N MET A 1 -2.17 35.27 87.48
CA MET A 1 -1.68 34.24 86.56
C MET A 1 -2.70 34.07 85.44
N SER A 2 -2.21 33.75 84.26
CA SER A 2 -2.82 33.85 82.93
C SER A 2 -4.19 33.19 82.73
N ALA A 3 -4.92 33.78 81.78
CA ALA A 3 -6.12 33.28 81.14
C ALA A 3 -5.83 32.11 80.17
N VAL A 4 -6.82 31.24 79.96
CA VAL A 4 -7.19 30.70 78.63
C VAL A 4 -8.69 30.39 78.62
N THR A 5 -9.42 31.08 77.74
CA THR A 5 -10.77 30.78 77.25
C THR A 5 -10.67 29.85 76.04
N VAL A 6 -11.47 28.78 75.99
CA VAL A 6 -11.59 27.89 74.82
C VAL A 6 -12.83 28.31 74.03
N ALA A 7 -12.63 28.73 72.78
CA ALA A 7 -13.67 29.08 71.83
C ALA A 7 -13.77 28.00 70.73
N ALA A 8 -14.97 27.95 70.15
CA ALA A 8 -15.46 27.00 69.15
C ALA A 8 -14.60 26.90 67.87
N GLU A 9 -14.50 25.68 67.33
CA GLU A 9 -14.17 25.45 65.92
C GLU A 9 -15.42 24.91 65.21
N GLY A 10 -16.08 25.80 64.46
CA GLY A 10 -16.85 25.44 63.29
C GLY A 10 -15.89 25.35 62.12
N GLY A 11 -15.73 24.16 61.54
CA GLY A 11 -14.98 23.94 60.32
C GLY A 11 -15.93 23.86 59.13
N ASP A 12 -16.07 24.96 58.41
CA ASP A 12 -16.66 25.00 57.07
C ASP A 12 -15.79 24.17 56.12
N GLY A 13 -16.33 23.02 55.71
CA GLY A 13 -15.75 22.20 54.65
C GLY A 13 -15.96 22.86 53.30
N GLU A 14 -15.07 23.78 52.94
CA GLU A 14 -14.93 24.27 51.56
C GLU A 14 -14.49 23.11 50.67
N ASN A 15 -15.46 22.48 50.02
CA ASN A 15 -15.24 21.62 48.87
C ASN A 15 -14.68 22.48 47.73
N GLU A 16 -13.35 22.58 47.64
CA GLU A 16 -12.64 23.03 46.45
C GLU A 16 -13.01 22.10 45.27
N ARG A 17 -14.11 22.44 44.58
CA ARG A 17 -14.38 21.94 43.23
C ARG A 17 -13.26 22.47 42.34
N THR A 18 -12.29 21.61 42.09
CA THR A 18 -11.34 21.73 40.98
C THR A 18 -12.14 21.75 39.67
N THR A 19 -12.67 22.91 39.32
CA THR A 19 -13.24 23.16 38.00
C THR A 19 -12.08 23.15 37.01
N THR A 20 -11.88 22.01 36.35
CA THR A 20 -11.03 21.97 35.17
C THR A 20 -11.51 23.05 34.20
N PRO A 21 -10.66 23.95 33.71
CA PRO A 21 -11.10 25.02 32.82
C PRO A 21 -11.82 24.42 31.61
N GLU A 22 -13.03 24.91 31.35
CA GLU A 22 -13.84 24.46 30.21
C GLU A 22 -13.04 24.62 28.93
N ARG A 23 -12.85 23.51 28.23
CA ARG A 23 -12.12 23.48 26.96
C ARG A 23 -12.90 24.30 25.94
N ALA A 24 -12.27 25.31 25.34
CA ALA A 24 -12.86 26.06 24.25
C ALA A 24 -13.38 25.11 23.15
N PRO A 25 -14.57 25.34 22.56
CA PRO A 25 -15.18 24.44 21.59
C PRO A 25 -14.32 24.28 20.33
N SER A 26 -14.43 23.12 19.68
CA SER A 26 -13.78 22.81 18.41
C SER A 26 -14.46 23.50 17.22
N ALA A 27 -13.80 23.53 16.06
CA ALA A 27 -14.37 24.18 14.87
C ALA A 27 -15.65 23.49 14.40
N LEU A 28 -15.70 22.16 14.49
CA LEU A 28 -16.90 21.39 14.16
C LEU A 28 -17.99 21.52 15.24
N GLU A 29 -17.62 21.71 16.51
CA GLU A 29 -18.58 21.97 17.60
C GLU A 29 -19.24 23.34 17.45
N LEU A 30 -18.47 24.35 17.07
CA LEU A 30 -18.99 25.69 16.78
C LEU A 30 -19.95 25.71 15.58
N ALA A 31 -19.73 24.84 14.60
CA ALA A 31 -20.57 24.75 13.41
C ALA A 31 -21.91 24.04 13.64
N ASN A 32 -22.04 23.29 14.76
CA ASN A 32 -23.26 22.59 15.19
C ASN A 32 -24.01 21.89 14.04
N LEU A 33 -23.30 21.07 13.26
CA LEU A 33 -23.85 20.39 12.09
C LEU A 33 -24.77 19.23 12.54
N GLU A 34 -25.99 19.16 11.99
CA GLU A 34 -26.93 18.05 12.22
C GLU A 34 -26.37 16.71 11.69
N GLU A 35 -25.70 16.74 10.54
CA GLU A 35 -24.95 15.62 9.98
C GLU A 35 -23.53 16.05 9.59
N VAL A 36 -22.53 15.43 10.20
CA VAL A 36 -21.13 15.62 9.81
C VAL A 36 -20.86 14.67 8.65
N THR A 37 -20.57 15.22 7.47
CA THR A 37 -19.97 14.47 6.35
C THR A 37 -18.56 15.00 6.10
N PRO A 38 -17.65 14.23 5.48
CA PRO A 38 -16.29 14.68 5.24
C PRO A 38 -16.23 15.98 4.42
N GLY A 39 -17.14 16.13 3.46
CA GLY A 39 -17.26 17.33 2.62
C GLY A 39 -17.69 18.59 3.40
N HIS A 40 -18.67 18.46 4.29
CA HIS A 40 -19.05 19.59 5.16
C HIS A 40 -17.95 19.89 6.19
N ALA A 41 -17.35 18.84 6.77
CA ALA A 41 -16.29 18.99 7.75
C ALA A 41 -15.05 19.68 7.16
N ILE A 42 -14.58 19.27 5.96
CA ILE A 42 -13.42 19.92 5.34
C ILE A 42 -13.70 21.40 5.05
N TYR A 43 -14.90 21.74 4.56
CA TYR A 43 -15.28 23.11 4.26
C TYR A 43 -15.27 23.99 5.51
N VAL A 44 -15.89 23.52 6.60
CA VAL A 44 -15.88 24.22 7.90
C VAL A 44 -14.45 24.41 8.41
N LEU A 45 -13.61 23.38 8.32
CA LEU A 45 -12.23 23.45 8.80
C LEU A 45 -11.34 24.37 7.96
N GLN A 46 -11.51 24.37 6.64
CA GLN A 46 -10.84 25.31 5.74
C GLN A 46 -11.22 26.75 6.07
N ARG A 47 -12.53 27.01 6.22
CA ARG A 47 -13.04 28.34 6.59
C ARG A 47 -12.50 28.76 7.96
N PHE A 48 -12.58 27.89 8.96
CA PHE A 48 -12.06 28.17 10.30
C PHE A 48 -10.56 28.48 10.30
N ALA A 49 -9.77 27.73 9.54
CA ALA A 49 -8.34 27.99 9.39
C ALA A 49 -8.08 29.35 8.70
N SER A 50 -8.94 29.78 7.78
CA SER A 50 -8.81 31.04 7.05
C SER A 50 -9.20 32.28 7.86
N GLU A 51 -10.20 32.18 8.76
CA GLU A 51 -10.83 33.29 9.51
C GLU A 51 -9.90 34.09 10.44
N ALA A 52 -8.63 33.72 10.56
CA ALA A 52 -7.63 34.46 11.33
C ALA A 52 -6.26 34.55 10.62
N ASN A 53 -6.24 34.64 9.29
CA ASN A 53 -5.00 34.59 8.47
C ASN A 53 -4.14 33.35 8.80
N GLY A 54 -4.76 32.20 9.04
CA GLY A 54 -4.05 30.96 9.40
C GLY A 54 -3.64 30.84 10.87
N LYS A 55 -4.01 31.79 11.76
CA LYS A 55 -3.68 31.72 13.19
C LYS A 55 -4.53 30.72 13.98
N LYS A 56 -5.75 30.43 13.51
CA LYS A 56 -6.64 29.43 14.12
C LYS A 56 -6.18 28.03 13.69
N LEU A 57 -5.67 27.26 14.65
CA LEU A 57 -5.16 25.92 14.39
C LEU A 57 -6.28 24.88 14.36
N ILE A 58 -6.27 24.01 13.36
CA ILE A 58 -7.16 22.86 13.25
C ILE A 58 -6.75 21.86 14.32
N ARG A 59 -7.72 21.43 15.13
CA ARG A 59 -7.48 20.46 16.19
C ARG A 59 -7.43 19.05 15.60
N GLN A 60 -6.65 18.19 16.23
CA GLN A 60 -6.59 16.77 15.87
C GLN A 60 -7.97 16.10 15.98
N SER A 61 -8.74 16.45 17.02
CA SER A 61 -10.09 15.93 17.22
C SER A 61 -11.05 16.29 16.08
N ASP A 62 -10.90 17.48 15.49
CA ASP A 62 -11.71 17.88 14.34
C ASP A 62 -11.37 17.08 13.09
N PHE A 63 -10.07 16.85 12.86
CA PHE A 63 -9.60 16.00 11.76
C PHE A 63 -10.04 14.53 11.93
N VAL A 64 -9.96 14.00 13.15
CA VAL A 64 -10.44 12.64 13.46
C VAL A 64 -11.93 12.51 13.17
N ARG A 65 -12.76 13.45 13.64
CA ARG A 65 -14.21 13.47 13.33
C ARG A 65 -14.49 13.54 11.83
N LEU A 66 -13.72 14.34 11.07
CA LEU A 66 -13.80 14.36 9.61
C LEU A 66 -13.57 12.96 9.02
N CYS A 67 -12.53 12.26 9.47
CA CYS A 67 -12.22 10.91 8.98
C CYS A 67 -13.27 9.87 9.38
N GLU A 68 -13.77 9.93 10.62
CA GLU A 68 -14.78 9.02 11.15
C GLU A 68 -16.15 9.19 10.48
N SER A 69 -16.46 10.40 10.02
CA SER A 69 -17.69 10.71 9.28
C SER A 69 -17.75 10.11 7.86
N SER A 70 -16.67 9.47 7.41
CA SER A 70 -16.57 8.89 6.09
C SER A 70 -17.44 7.64 5.91
N ARG A 71 -18.15 7.56 4.79
CA ARG A 71 -19.18 6.54 4.57
C ARG A 71 -18.67 5.36 3.75
N PRO A 72 -19.13 4.13 4.03
CA PRO A 72 -18.72 2.95 3.28
C PRO A 72 -19.03 3.08 1.78
N GLY A 73 -18.05 2.74 0.93
CA GLY A 73 -18.22 2.74 -0.53
C GLY A 73 -18.42 4.11 -1.18
N LYS A 74 -18.24 5.22 -0.45
CA LYS A 74 -18.25 6.58 -1.00
C LYS A 74 -16.83 7.04 -1.30
N MET A 75 -16.29 6.67 -2.47
CA MET A 75 -14.91 7.01 -2.88
C MET A 75 -14.57 8.51 -2.79
N LYS A 76 -15.56 9.40 -2.96
CA LYS A 76 -15.37 10.85 -2.80
C LYS A 76 -14.91 11.22 -1.38
N ASP A 77 -15.42 10.53 -0.36
CA ASP A 77 -15.08 10.77 1.05
C ASP A 77 -13.60 10.46 1.31
N ALA A 78 -13.04 9.39 0.71
CA ALA A 78 -11.61 9.09 0.79
C ALA A 78 -10.73 10.18 0.15
N LYS A 79 -11.15 10.69 -1.02
CA LYS A 79 -10.44 11.79 -1.69
C LYS A 79 -10.47 13.06 -0.85
N VAL A 80 -11.58 13.35 -0.18
CA VAL A 80 -11.69 14.49 0.74
C VAL A 80 -10.71 14.35 1.91
N ILE A 81 -10.59 13.17 2.51
CA ILE A 81 -9.59 12.92 3.58
C ILE A 81 -8.17 13.15 3.05
N ALA A 82 -7.84 12.62 1.87
CA ALA A 82 -6.53 12.81 1.25
C ALA A 82 -6.22 14.29 0.97
N THR A 83 -7.21 15.04 0.47
CA THR A 83 -7.10 16.49 0.28
C THR A 83 -6.89 17.22 1.60
N ALA A 84 -7.65 16.89 2.64
CA ALA A 84 -7.51 17.49 3.97
C ALA A 84 -6.10 17.30 4.54
N LEU A 85 -5.53 16.08 4.41
CA LEU A 85 -4.16 15.79 4.84
C LEU A 85 -3.12 16.71 4.19
N LYS A 86 -3.22 16.92 2.87
CA LYS A 86 -2.29 17.77 2.10
C LYS A 86 -2.47 19.25 2.44
N GLU A 87 -3.71 19.71 2.51
CA GLU A 87 -4.03 21.12 2.73
C GLU A 87 -3.77 21.57 4.16
N PHE A 88 -4.15 20.78 5.18
CA PHE A 88 -3.96 21.18 6.57
C PHE A 88 -2.46 21.29 6.91
N LYS A 89 -1.64 20.41 6.34
CA LYS A 89 -0.18 20.51 6.44
C LYS A 89 0.37 21.78 5.78
N ARG A 90 -0.14 22.14 4.59
CA ARG A 90 0.30 23.32 3.84
C ARG A 90 -0.12 24.63 4.52
N CYS A 91 -1.36 24.71 5.00
CA CYS A 91 -1.99 25.96 5.39
C CYS A 91 -2.01 26.23 6.89
N ASN A 92 -1.84 25.20 7.74
CA ASN A 92 -2.16 25.32 9.18
C ASN A 92 -1.03 24.87 10.13
N ARG A 93 0.20 24.63 9.64
CA ARG A 93 1.29 24.00 10.42
C ARG A 93 0.86 22.67 11.10
N PHE A 94 -0.16 22.01 10.55
CA PHE A 94 -0.74 20.82 11.13
C PHE A 94 0.26 19.67 11.09
N VAL A 95 0.57 19.10 12.26
CA VAL A 95 1.38 17.90 12.40
C VAL A 95 0.44 16.75 12.70
N LEU A 96 0.32 15.81 11.78
CA LEU A 96 -0.57 14.66 11.93
C LEU A 96 -0.11 13.79 13.10
N GLN A 97 -0.99 13.54 14.06
CA GLN A 97 -0.72 12.63 15.18
C GLN A 97 -1.15 11.19 14.85
N ILE A 98 -0.71 10.26 15.69
CA ILE A 98 -0.99 8.81 15.57
C ILE A 98 -2.49 8.50 15.47
N VAL A 99 -3.30 9.12 16.34
CA VAL A 99 -4.76 8.90 16.32
C VAL A 99 -5.38 9.39 15.01
N GLY A 100 -4.92 10.55 14.52
CA GLY A 100 -5.36 11.10 13.24
C GLY A 100 -4.92 10.25 12.05
N SER A 101 -3.69 9.72 12.05
CA SER A 101 -3.20 8.87 10.95
C SER A 101 -3.99 7.56 10.85
N ARG A 102 -4.29 6.93 12.00
CA ARG A 102 -5.15 5.75 12.07
C ARG A 102 -6.55 6.04 11.54
N ALA A 103 -7.18 7.11 12.03
CA ALA A 103 -8.52 7.50 11.60
C ALA A 103 -8.56 7.78 10.08
N ALA A 104 -7.54 8.45 9.54
CA ALA A 104 -7.44 8.73 8.11
C ALA A 104 -7.32 7.45 7.26
N VAL A 105 -6.45 6.52 7.65
CA VAL A 105 -6.28 5.24 6.94
C VAL A 105 -7.57 4.42 6.99
N GLU A 106 -8.16 4.26 8.18
CA GLU A 106 -9.39 3.49 8.36
C GLU A 106 -10.57 4.14 7.60
N GLY A 107 -10.68 5.47 7.63
CA GLY A 107 -11.71 6.21 6.89
C GLY A 107 -11.56 6.11 5.37
N MET A 108 -10.33 6.23 4.85
CA MET A 108 -10.06 6.05 3.42
C MET A 108 -10.33 4.62 2.96
N LEU A 109 -9.87 3.61 3.69
CA LEU A 109 -10.14 2.19 3.36
C LEU A 109 -11.65 1.90 3.37
N ARG A 110 -12.38 2.34 4.40
CA ARG A 110 -13.83 2.18 4.51
C ARG A 110 -14.55 2.81 3.32
N SER A 111 -14.13 4.00 2.93
CA SER A 111 -14.78 4.76 1.86
C SER A 111 -14.47 4.23 0.46
N MET A 112 -13.28 3.67 0.26
CA MET A 112 -12.84 3.16 -1.03
C MET A 112 -13.40 1.77 -1.35
N LYS A 113 -13.66 0.93 -0.35
CA LYS A 113 -14.22 -0.41 -0.55
C LYS A 113 -15.71 -0.32 -0.94
N PRO A 114 -16.12 -0.80 -2.13
CA PRO A 114 -17.52 -0.79 -2.52
C PRO A 114 -18.32 -1.78 -1.67
N THR A 115 -19.54 -1.40 -1.29
CA THR A 115 -20.40 -2.21 -0.39
C THR A 115 -21.20 -3.29 -1.12
N TRP A 116 -21.36 -3.22 -2.44
CA TRP A 116 -22.44 -3.95 -3.14
C TRP A 116 -22.09 -4.51 -4.53
N LYS A 117 -20.87 -4.31 -5.07
CA LYS A 117 -20.74 -4.39 -6.54
C LYS A 117 -19.75 -5.33 -7.21
N VAL A 118 -18.66 -5.80 -6.61
CA VAL A 118 -17.81 -6.78 -7.31
C VAL A 118 -16.98 -7.60 -6.33
N GLN A 119 -17.07 -8.94 -6.43
CA GLN A 119 -16.24 -9.91 -5.69
C GLN A 119 -15.06 -10.39 -6.55
N ASP A 120 -14.48 -9.48 -7.33
CA ASP A 120 -13.38 -9.77 -8.25
C ASP A 120 -12.01 -9.38 -7.65
N GLY A 121 -11.95 -8.99 -6.37
CA GLY A 121 -10.73 -8.53 -5.68
C GLY A 121 -10.20 -7.15 -6.13
N LYS A 122 -10.41 -6.74 -7.39
CA LYS A 122 -9.90 -5.48 -7.95
C LYS A 122 -10.27 -4.24 -7.12
N PRO A 123 -11.51 -4.05 -6.63
CA PRO A 123 -11.85 -2.89 -5.82
C PRO A 123 -11.11 -2.85 -4.49
N ARG A 124 -10.83 -4.02 -3.90
CA ARG A 124 -10.07 -4.12 -2.65
C ARG A 124 -8.61 -3.75 -2.89
N VAL A 125 -8.00 -4.27 -3.96
CA VAL A 125 -6.64 -3.89 -4.38
C VAL A 125 -6.55 -2.39 -4.66
N ARG A 126 -7.49 -1.82 -5.42
CA ARG A 126 -7.55 -0.37 -5.69
C ARG A 126 -7.69 0.47 -4.42
N ALA A 127 -8.50 0.01 -3.45
CA ALA A 127 -8.67 0.70 -2.18
C ALA A 127 -7.37 0.70 -1.37
N ALA A 128 -6.70 -0.45 -1.26
CA ALA A 128 -5.42 -0.57 -0.55
C ALA A 128 -4.32 0.26 -1.23
N LEU A 129 -4.23 0.21 -2.56
CA LEU A 129 -3.28 1.01 -3.36
C LEU A 129 -3.46 2.51 -3.15
N PHE A 130 -4.69 3.01 -3.24
CA PHE A 130 -4.98 4.43 -3.01
C PHE A 130 -4.45 4.91 -1.66
N VAL A 131 -4.65 4.10 -0.61
CA VAL A 131 -4.18 4.41 0.74
C VAL A 131 -2.66 4.27 0.86
N ALA A 132 -2.07 3.24 0.26
CA ALA A 132 -0.62 3.05 0.23
C ALA A 132 0.08 4.24 -0.43
N GLU A 133 -0.44 4.76 -1.55
CA GLU A 133 0.07 5.98 -2.18
C GLU A 133 0.05 7.18 -1.22
N GLN A 134 -1.04 7.35 -0.45
CA GLN A 134 -1.11 8.44 0.53
C GLN A 134 -0.12 8.24 1.69
N ILE A 135 0.19 7.00 2.06
CA ILE A 135 1.21 6.69 3.09
C ILE A 135 2.63 7.01 2.59
N LEU A 136 2.91 6.70 1.33
CA LEU A 136 4.21 6.93 0.70
C LEU A 136 4.46 8.40 0.36
N ASP A 137 3.40 9.19 0.20
CA ASP A 137 3.49 10.62 -0.06
C ASP A 137 3.88 11.41 1.20
N GLU A 138 5.06 12.05 1.16
CA GLU A 138 5.52 12.90 2.26
C GLU A 138 4.61 14.11 2.50
N THR A 139 3.81 14.55 1.52
CA THR A 139 2.94 15.73 1.64
C THR A 139 1.71 15.49 2.50
N THR A 140 1.24 14.25 2.63
CA THR A 140 0.06 13.91 3.45
C THR A 140 0.37 13.92 4.95
N GLY A 141 1.64 13.73 5.32
CA GLY A 141 2.05 13.56 6.72
C GLY A 141 1.89 12.14 7.26
N LEU A 142 1.17 11.25 6.54
CA LEU A 142 1.07 9.83 6.90
C LEU A 142 2.43 9.16 6.90
N TYR A 143 3.31 9.55 5.97
CA TYR A 143 4.71 9.13 5.91
C TYR A 143 5.44 9.20 7.27
N PHE A 144 5.11 10.18 8.13
CA PHE A 144 5.79 10.43 9.40
C PHE A 144 5.02 9.90 10.62
N ALA A 145 3.72 9.58 10.46
CA ALA A 145 2.79 9.39 11.56
C ALA A 145 1.98 8.09 11.51
N VAL A 146 2.10 7.27 10.46
CA VAL A 146 1.44 5.97 10.40
C VAL A 146 2.20 4.92 11.23
N GLU A 147 1.46 4.16 12.03
CA GLU A 147 1.98 3.01 12.77
C GLU A 147 2.15 1.79 11.88
N THR A 148 3.12 0.94 12.21
CA THR A 148 3.36 -0.33 11.52
C THR A 148 2.10 -1.21 11.49
N VAL A 149 1.33 -1.27 12.59
CA VAL A 149 0.06 -2.01 12.65
C VAL A 149 -0.96 -1.50 11.62
N THR A 150 -0.96 -0.20 11.33
CA THR A 150 -1.86 0.38 10.34
C THR A 150 -1.38 0.10 8.92
N VAL A 151 -0.06 0.00 8.70
CA VAL A 151 0.51 -0.47 7.43
C VAL A 151 0.17 -1.94 7.20
N ASP A 152 0.27 -2.79 8.23
CA ASP A 152 -0.10 -4.21 8.16
C ASP A 152 -1.56 -4.37 7.69
N LYS A 153 -2.50 -3.57 8.23
CA LYS A 153 -3.90 -3.56 7.75
C LYS A 153 -4.01 -3.26 6.25
N VAL A 154 -3.23 -2.32 5.73
CA VAL A 154 -3.25 -1.98 4.28
C VAL A 154 -2.68 -3.13 3.45
N LEU A 155 -1.57 -3.73 3.90
CA LEU A 155 -0.96 -4.89 3.26
C LEU A 155 -1.87 -6.12 3.29
N GLU A 156 -2.57 -6.37 4.40
CA GLU A 156 -3.56 -7.45 4.50
C GLU A 156 -4.71 -7.28 3.51
N GLU A 157 -5.23 -6.07 3.37
CA GLU A 157 -6.29 -5.78 2.40
C GLU A 157 -5.78 -5.96 0.96
N LEU A 158 -4.54 -5.53 0.69
CA LEU A 158 -3.90 -5.73 -0.60
C LEU A 158 -3.75 -7.23 -0.91
N TYR A 159 -3.18 -8.00 0.02
CA TYR A 159 -2.98 -9.44 -0.13
C TYR A 159 -4.30 -10.19 -0.35
N LYS A 160 -5.32 -9.94 0.49
CA LYS A 160 -6.64 -10.56 0.32
C LYS A 160 -7.27 -10.19 -1.03
N GLY A 161 -7.11 -8.94 -1.48
CA GLY A 161 -7.60 -8.53 -2.80
C GLY A 161 -6.90 -9.23 -3.95
N LEU A 162 -5.60 -9.50 -3.84
CA LEU A 162 -4.84 -10.23 -4.86
C LEU A 162 -5.20 -11.73 -4.89
N LEU A 163 -5.44 -12.34 -3.73
CA LEU A 163 -5.96 -13.72 -3.66
C LEU A 163 -7.34 -13.81 -4.32
N GLU A 164 -8.26 -12.89 -3.99
CA GLU A 164 -9.57 -12.83 -4.64
C GLU A 164 -9.44 -12.64 -6.17
N MET A 165 -8.45 -11.89 -6.65
CA MET A 165 -8.19 -11.77 -8.10
C MET A 165 -7.71 -13.10 -8.71
N GLN A 166 -6.82 -13.82 -8.02
CA GLN A 166 -6.31 -15.11 -8.45
C GLN A 166 -7.42 -16.17 -8.49
N ASP A 167 -8.27 -16.23 -7.47
CA ASP A 167 -9.40 -17.17 -7.37
C ASP A 167 -10.42 -16.95 -8.50
N ASN A 168 -10.51 -15.72 -9.02
CA ASN A 168 -11.33 -15.36 -10.18
C ASN A 168 -10.59 -15.50 -11.52
N ASN A 169 -9.53 -16.31 -11.57
CA ASN A 169 -8.73 -16.62 -12.77
C ASN A 169 -8.05 -15.41 -13.42
N MET A 170 -7.70 -14.37 -12.65
CA MET A 170 -6.91 -13.26 -13.19
C MET A 170 -5.41 -13.55 -13.09
N LYS A 171 -4.65 -13.09 -14.09
CA LYS A 171 -3.18 -13.19 -14.08
C LYS A 171 -2.59 -12.21 -13.07
N VAL A 172 -2.23 -12.72 -11.89
CA VAL A 172 -1.56 -11.96 -10.82
C VAL A 172 -0.03 -12.06 -10.90
N ARG A 173 0.51 -13.08 -11.58
CA ARG A 173 1.96 -13.28 -11.72
C ARG A 173 2.55 -12.44 -12.86
N ILE A 174 3.67 -11.79 -12.59
CA ILE A 174 4.47 -11.02 -13.55
C ILE A 174 5.73 -11.83 -13.86
N GLU A 175 5.83 -12.35 -15.09
CA GLU A 175 6.96 -13.20 -15.52
C GLU A 175 8.27 -12.42 -15.72
N LYS A 176 8.20 -11.09 -15.95
CA LYS A 176 9.37 -10.21 -16.02
C LYS A 176 9.13 -8.90 -15.28
N VAL A 177 9.78 -8.75 -14.13
CA VAL A 177 9.73 -7.51 -13.32
C VAL A 177 10.70 -6.44 -13.83
N GLY A 178 11.54 -6.75 -14.83
CA GLY A 178 12.63 -5.89 -15.30
C GLY A 178 12.49 -5.25 -16.69
N ASP A 179 11.52 -5.65 -17.52
CA ASP A 179 11.33 -4.98 -18.81
C ASP A 179 10.53 -3.69 -18.58
N GLU A 180 11.24 -2.57 -18.57
CA GLU A 180 10.73 -1.28 -19.03
C GLU A 180 10.19 -1.53 -20.44
N THR A 181 8.93 -1.96 -20.52
CA THR A 181 8.19 -2.17 -21.77
C THR A 181 8.46 -0.97 -22.65
N ALA A 182 9.06 -1.26 -23.81
CA ALA A 182 9.34 -0.29 -24.86
C ALA A 182 8.15 0.67 -24.99
N GLU A 183 8.46 1.96 -25.03
CA GLU A 183 7.49 3.05 -25.16
C GLU A 183 6.48 2.73 -26.29
N GLY A 184 5.30 2.21 -25.97
CA GLY A 184 4.27 1.93 -26.97
C GLY A 184 3.28 0.79 -26.69
N GLU A 185 3.57 -0.19 -25.83
CA GLU A 185 2.60 -1.27 -25.54
C GLU A 185 1.59 -0.86 -24.46
N GLU A 186 0.29 -0.92 -24.79
CA GLU A 186 -0.80 -0.74 -23.84
C GLU A 186 -0.81 -1.88 -22.82
N ILE A 187 -0.12 -1.68 -21.69
CA ILE A 187 -0.19 -2.60 -20.56
C ILE A 187 -1.65 -2.66 -20.08
N SER A 188 -2.21 -3.88 -20.05
CA SER A 188 -3.55 -4.12 -19.50
C SER A 188 -3.70 -3.47 -18.12
N ALA A 189 -4.86 -2.87 -17.86
CA ALA A 189 -5.16 -2.21 -16.59
C ALA A 189 -4.96 -3.13 -15.37
N ASP A 190 -5.14 -4.44 -15.54
CA ASP A 190 -4.96 -5.44 -14.49
C ASP A 190 -3.46 -5.69 -14.21
N VAL A 191 -2.64 -5.80 -15.26
CA VAL A 191 -1.19 -5.94 -15.12
C VAL A 191 -0.59 -4.70 -14.45
N LYS A 192 -1.08 -3.51 -14.81
CA LYS A 192 -0.71 -2.26 -14.15
C LYS A 192 -1.07 -2.26 -12.67
N LEU A 193 -2.29 -2.70 -12.34
CA LEU A 193 -2.76 -2.80 -10.95
C LEU A 193 -1.87 -3.72 -10.10
N VAL A 194 -1.46 -4.85 -10.67
CA VAL A 194 -0.56 -5.81 -10.02
C VAL A 194 0.86 -5.23 -9.87
N LYS A 195 1.41 -4.59 -10.91
CA LYS A 195 2.72 -3.89 -10.84
C LYS A 195 2.72 -2.81 -9.76
N ASP A 196 1.65 -2.00 -9.71
CA ASP A 196 1.48 -0.96 -8.70
C ASP A 196 1.37 -1.56 -7.29
N SER A 197 0.78 -2.75 -7.15
CA SER A 197 0.66 -3.47 -5.86
C SER A 197 2.02 -3.91 -5.33
N LEU A 198 2.88 -4.45 -6.20
CA LEU A 198 4.25 -4.79 -5.84
C LEU A 198 5.04 -3.54 -5.44
N ARG A 199 4.98 -2.49 -6.28
CA ARG A 199 5.66 -1.21 -6.02
C ARG A 199 5.22 -0.57 -4.70
N ALA A 200 3.93 -0.58 -4.40
CA ALA A 200 3.38 -0.04 -3.16
C ALA A 200 3.86 -0.83 -1.94
N THR A 201 3.90 -2.16 -2.04
CA THR A 201 4.40 -3.06 -0.99
C THR A 201 5.87 -2.79 -0.68
N GLU A 202 6.71 -2.76 -1.72
CA GLU A 202 8.12 -2.40 -1.58
C GLU A 202 8.32 -1.01 -1.00
N GLY A 203 7.55 -0.03 -1.49
CA GLY A 203 7.61 1.34 -1.02
C GLY A 203 7.31 1.43 0.47
N MET A 204 6.27 0.75 0.94
CA MET A 204 5.89 0.76 2.36
C MET A 204 6.95 0.09 3.23
N LEU A 205 7.52 -1.03 2.78
CA LEU A 205 8.60 -1.68 3.50
C LEU A 205 9.85 -0.81 3.58
N LYS A 206 10.32 -0.26 2.45
CA LYS A 206 11.47 0.66 2.38
C LYS A 206 11.27 1.87 3.28
N LEU A 207 10.05 2.41 3.34
CA LEU A 207 9.71 3.51 4.22
C LEU A 207 9.83 3.12 5.71
N LEU A 208 9.38 1.93 6.11
CA LEU A 208 9.46 1.46 7.50
C LEU A 208 10.91 1.15 7.89
N ILE A 209 11.67 0.50 6.99
CA ILE A 209 13.09 0.25 7.13
C ILE A 209 13.82 1.58 7.32
N LYS A 210 13.65 2.51 6.38
CA LYS A 210 14.27 3.84 6.42
C LYS A 210 13.94 4.58 7.72
N ARG A 211 12.69 4.55 8.22
CA ARG A 211 12.35 5.18 9.50
C ARG A 211 13.12 4.56 10.67
N LYS A 212 13.23 3.23 10.70
CA LYS A 212 13.92 2.51 11.76
C LYS A 212 15.44 2.70 11.71
N SER A 213 16.00 2.95 10.52
CA SER A 213 17.43 3.28 10.34
C SER A 213 17.87 4.56 11.02
N ARG A 214 16.93 5.42 11.45
CA ARG A 214 17.20 6.75 12.02
C ARG A 214 17.98 7.66 11.07
N PRO A 215 17.41 8.01 9.91
CA PRO A 215 18.09 8.78 8.89
C PRO A 215 18.41 10.21 9.39
N GLU A 216 17.79 10.65 10.50
CA GLU A 216 18.13 11.88 11.20
C GLU A 216 19.58 11.94 11.74
N TRP A 217 20.32 10.83 11.77
CA TRP A 217 21.73 10.81 12.18
C TRP A 217 22.66 11.30 11.07
N ASP A 218 22.33 11.01 9.82
CA ASP A 218 23.14 11.40 8.65
C ASP A 218 22.66 12.73 8.02
N MET A 219 21.48 13.21 8.42
CA MET A 219 20.92 14.48 7.92
C MET A 219 21.66 15.72 8.44
N LYS A 220 21.84 16.71 7.57
CA LYS A 220 22.28 18.07 7.96
C LYS A 220 21.34 18.68 9.01
N LYS A 221 21.88 19.50 9.93
CA LYS A 221 21.16 20.11 11.07
C LYS A 221 19.77 20.69 10.75
N ARG A 222 19.65 21.46 9.65
CA ARG A 222 18.35 22.05 9.23
C ARG A 222 17.35 20.98 8.77
N ALA A 223 17.77 20.05 7.91
CA ALA A 223 16.94 18.95 7.43
C ALA A 223 16.48 18.05 8.59
N LYS A 224 17.41 17.70 9.48
CA LYS A 224 17.13 16.98 10.73
C LYS A 224 16.04 17.67 11.57
N SER A 225 16.16 18.98 11.78
CA SER A 225 15.15 19.75 12.52
C SER A 225 13.77 19.70 11.85
N HIS A 226 13.70 19.82 10.52
CA HIS A 226 12.44 19.72 9.78
C HIS A 226 11.83 18.31 9.84
N TYR A 227 12.66 17.28 9.75
CA TYR A 227 12.24 15.89 9.84
C TYR A 227 11.68 15.54 11.23
N LEU A 228 12.45 15.83 12.29
CA LEU A 228 12.06 15.54 13.67
C LEU A 228 10.81 16.31 14.14
N LYS A 229 10.55 17.49 13.58
CA LYS A 229 9.29 18.23 13.84
C LYS A 229 8.04 17.49 13.35
N ARG A 230 8.18 16.59 12.37
CA ARG A 230 7.07 15.88 11.73
C ARG A 230 7.00 14.42 12.18
N LEU A 231 8.15 13.80 12.43
CA LEU A 231 8.25 12.42 12.88
C LEU A 231 7.45 12.21 14.17
N GLN A 232 6.41 11.37 14.11
CA GLN A 232 5.70 10.93 15.30
C GLN A 232 6.12 9.53 15.72
N ILE A 233 6.48 8.68 14.75
CA ILE A 233 6.79 7.26 14.98
C ILE A 233 8.10 6.88 14.29
N GLY A 234 9.03 6.32 15.06
CA GLY A 234 10.28 5.73 14.58
C GLY A 234 10.28 4.20 14.53
N SER A 235 9.10 3.59 14.60
CA SER A 235 8.93 2.13 14.52
C SER A 235 9.28 1.62 13.12
N GLY A 236 9.85 0.41 13.07
CA GLY A 236 10.16 -0.31 11.83
C GLY A 236 9.12 -1.37 11.48
N PRO A 237 9.39 -2.21 10.47
CA PRO A 237 8.51 -3.33 10.14
C PRO A 237 8.54 -4.37 11.27
N TYR A 238 7.39 -4.98 11.54
CA TYR A 238 7.29 -6.15 12.40
C TYR A 238 7.51 -7.43 11.57
N ARG A 239 7.68 -8.57 12.26
CA ARG A 239 7.75 -9.89 11.61
C ARG A 239 6.51 -10.14 10.74
N THR A 240 5.33 -9.79 11.26
CA THR A 240 4.06 -9.87 10.52
C THR A 240 4.08 -9.02 9.25
N THR A 241 4.60 -7.80 9.31
CA THR A 241 4.77 -6.91 8.16
C THR A 241 5.65 -7.54 7.09
N LEU A 242 6.79 -8.12 7.50
CA LEU A 242 7.74 -8.74 6.60
C LEU A 242 7.11 -9.97 5.92
N GLN A 243 6.47 -10.84 6.69
CA GLN A 243 5.76 -12.01 6.17
C GLN A 243 4.66 -11.64 5.17
N LEU A 244 3.87 -10.59 5.45
CA LEU A 244 2.84 -10.10 4.53
C LEU A 244 3.46 -9.55 3.23
N ALA A 245 4.51 -8.74 3.35
CA ALA A 245 5.21 -8.20 2.19
C ALA A 245 5.80 -9.33 1.33
N THR A 246 6.45 -10.32 1.95
CA THR A 246 7.00 -11.50 1.28
C THR A 246 5.91 -12.28 0.55
N LYS A 247 4.77 -12.56 1.19
CA LYS A 247 3.64 -13.26 0.56
C LYS A 247 3.10 -12.53 -0.67
N ILE A 248 2.97 -11.20 -0.60
CA ILE A 248 2.54 -10.39 -1.75
C ILE A 248 3.58 -10.43 -2.86
N SER A 249 4.87 -10.26 -2.54
CA SER A 249 5.95 -10.31 -3.52
C SER A 249 6.09 -11.67 -4.18
N LEU A 250 5.92 -12.77 -3.43
CA LEU A 250 5.90 -14.14 -3.97
C LEU A 250 4.73 -14.35 -4.93
N LEU A 251 3.53 -13.90 -4.52
CA LEU A 251 2.33 -14.04 -5.33
C LEU A 251 2.45 -13.29 -6.68
N ILE A 252 3.14 -12.15 -6.69
CA ILE A 252 3.26 -11.31 -7.88
C ILE A 252 4.51 -11.64 -8.70
N GLY A 253 5.69 -11.63 -8.09
CA GLY A 253 6.99 -11.66 -8.77
C GLY A 253 7.81 -12.93 -8.55
N GLY A 254 7.35 -13.86 -7.71
CA GLY A 254 8.07 -15.10 -7.40
C GLY A 254 9.18 -14.94 -6.35
N SER A 255 9.94 -16.03 -6.16
CA SER A 255 10.94 -16.18 -5.09
C SER A 255 12.07 -15.15 -5.17
N SER A 256 12.62 -14.94 -6.38
CA SER A 256 13.74 -14.02 -6.63
C SER A 256 13.40 -12.57 -6.27
N VAL A 257 12.22 -12.10 -6.69
CA VAL A 257 11.75 -10.74 -6.43
C VAL A 257 11.48 -10.53 -4.95
N ALA A 258 10.89 -11.52 -4.27
CA ALA A 258 10.69 -11.45 -2.83
C ALA A 258 12.02 -11.38 -2.06
N GLN A 259 13.02 -12.18 -2.45
CA GLN A 259 14.33 -12.13 -1.83
C GLN A 259 15.02 -10.77 -2.04
N GLU A 260 15.07 -10.29 -3.30
CA GLU A 260 15.80 -9.06 -3.65
C GLU A 260 15.12 -7.79 -3.10
N LYS A 261 13.78 -7.72 -3.16
CA LYS A 261 13.06 -6.46 -2.88
C LYS A 261 12.51 -6.37 -1.46
N VAL A 262 12.34 -7.49 -0.76
CA VAL A 262 11.77 -7.55 0.59
C VAL A 262 12.79 -7.98 1.63
N ILE A 263 13.45 -9.13 1.43
CA ILE A 263 14.36 -9.70 2.44
C ILE A 263 15.71 -8.99 2.46
N ALA A 264 16.40 -8.89 1.32
CA ALA A 264 17.74 -8.30 1.27
C ALA A 264 17.79 -6.87 1.87
N PRO A 265 16.87 -5.94 1.57
CA PRO A 265 16.89 -4.62 2.18
C PRO A 265 16.63 -4.63 3.70
N PHE A 266 15.93 -5.65 4.19
CA PHE A 266 15.73 -5.85 5.63
C PHE A 266 16.98 -6.44 6.28
N GLU A 267 17.68 -7.39 5.65
CA GLU A 267 18.91 -7.98 6.19
C GLU A 267 20.10 -7.01 6.19
N GLU A 268 20.21 -6.17 5.17
CA GLU A 268 21.24 -5.13 5.07
C GLU A 268 21.11 -4.04 6.14
N ALA A 269 19.94 -3.93 6.76
CA ALA A 269 19.70 -2.93 7.78
C ALA A 269 20.48 -3.21 9.07
N TRP A 270 21.30 -2.25 9.50
CA TRP A 270 22.21 -2.41 10.64
C TRP A 270 21.56 -2.87 11.98
N TRP A 271 20.23 -2.69 12.15
CA TRP A 271 19.52 -3.04 13.37
C TRP A 271 18.91 -4.46 13.36
N THR A 272 18.95 -5.17 12.24
CA THR A 272 18.44 -6.54 12.17
C THR A 272 19.48 -7.50 12.72
N LYS A 273 19.26 -7.93 13.96
CA LYS A 273 20.08 -8.97 14.61
C LYS A 273 19.55 -10.39 14.35
N PHE A 274 18.43 -10.50 13.64
CA PHE A 274 17.77 -11.75 13.35
C PHE A 274 17.19 -11.70 11.94
N VAL A 275 17.21 -12.84 11.27
CA VAL A 275 16.45 -13.07 10.03
C VAL A 275 15.10 -13.64 10.41
N ASP A 276 14.03 -13.21 9.76
CA ASP A 276 12.70 -13.78 10.00
C ASP A 276 12.60 -15.15 9.31
N GLU A 277 12.84 -16.21 10.08
CA GLU A 277 12.78 -17.61 9.63
C GLU A 277 11.45 -17.93 8.93
N GLY A 278 10.33 -17.32 9.37
CA GLY A 278 9.03 -17.54 8.74
C GLY A 278 8.96 -16.96 7.33
N ALA A 279 9.58 -15.79 7.12
CA ALA A 279 9.62 -15.17 5.80
C ALA A 279 10.58 -15.91 4.85
N LEU A 280 11.73 -16.36 5.36
CA LEU A 280 12.67 -17.19 4.58
C LEU A 280 12.04 -18.51 4.17
N LYS A 281 11.32 -19.18 5.08
CA LYS A 281 10.65 -20.44 4.77
C LYS A 281 9.66 -20.29 3.62
N PHE A 282 8.90 -19.20 3.55
CA PHE A 282 8.01 -18.96 2.41
C PHE A 282 8.76 -18.84 1.08
N ILE A 283 9.99 -18.31 1.09
CA ILE A 283 10.81 -18.18 -0.12
C ILE A 283 11.41 -19.52 -0.51
N GLU A 284 11.90 -20.29 0.46
CA GLU A 284 12.43 -21.64 0.23
C GLU A 284 11.34 -22.56 -0.34
N ASP A 285 10.16 -22.61 0.30
CA ASP A 285 9.01 -23.39 -0.17
C ASP A 285 8.61 -22.97 -1.61
N ALA A 286 8.63 -21.66 -1.92
CA ALA A 286 8.31 -21.15 -3.25
C ALA A 286 9.38 -21.50 -4.28
N TYR A 287 10.66 -21.45 -3.90
CA TYR A 287 11.78 -21.78 -4.76
C TYR A 287 11.78 -23.27 -5.12
N GLU A 288 11.54 -24.16 -4.15
CA GLU A 288 11.39 -25.59 -4.39
C GLU A 288 10.21 -25.89 -5.34
N MET A 289 9.07 -25.23 -5.14
CA MET A 289 7.93 -25.36 -6.07
C MET A 289 8.26 -24.85 -7.48
N GLU A 290 8.93 -23.72 -7.61
CA GLU A 290 9.36 -23.18 -8.91
C GLU A 290 10.33 -24.12 -9.63
N GLN A 291 11.24 -24.76 -8.90
CA GLN A 291 12.15 -25.78 -9.44
C GLN A 291 11.42 -27.05 -9.87
N GLN A 292 10.47 -27.55 -9.09
CA GLN A 292 9.68 -28.73 -9.46
C GLN A 292 8.87 -28.48 -10.74
N ILE A 293 8.27 -27.30 -10.87
CA ILE A 293 7.53 -26.91 -12.07
C ILE A 293 8.46 -26.82 -13.30
N SER A 294 9.67 -26.27 -13.16
CA SER A 294 10.61 -26.18 -14.28
C SER A 294 11.12 -27.55 -14.72
N VAL A 295 11.42 -28.45 -13.78
CA VAL A 295 11.83 -29.83 -14.07
C VAL A 295 10.70 -30.60 -14.75
N ALA A 296 9.46 -30.47 -14.28
CA ALA A 296 8.29 -31.11 -14.90
C ALA A 296 8.03 -30.60 -16.31
N ALA A 297 8.14 -29.28 -16.55
CA ALA A 297 7.97 -28.70 -17.88
C ALA A 297 9.04 -29.15 -18.88
N VAL A 298 10.29 -29.35 -18.41
CA VAL A 298 11.38 -29.90 -19.24
C VAL A 298 11.14 -31.38 -19.54
N ALA A 299 10.62 -32.16 -18.57
CA ALA A 299 10.28 -33.55 -18.78
C ALA A 299 9.15 -33.74 -19.82
N ASP A 300 8.07 -32.95 -19.73
CA ASP A 300 6.98 -32.97 -20.71
C ASP A 300 7.48 -32.59 -22.13
N ALA A 301 8.36 -31.59 -22.24
CA ALA A 301 8.95 -31.19 -23.52
C ALA A 301 9.85 -32.29 -24.13
N MET A 302 10.56 -33.07 -23.29
CA MET A 302 11.36 -34.21 -23.74
C MET A 302 10.50 -35.41 -24.16
N GLU A 303 9.34 -35.63 -23.55
CA GLU A 303 8.41 -36.69 -23.95
C GLU A 303 7.76 -36.39 -25.31
N ASP A 304 7.47 -35.13 -25.64
CA ASP A 304 6.89 -34.74 -26.94
C ASP A 304 7.92 -34.84 -28.10
N GLU A 305 9.20 -34.58 -27.88
CA GLU A 305 10.25 -34.79 -28.90
C GLU A 305 10.50 -36.28 -29.19
N SER A 306 10.24 -37.17 -28.22
CA SER A 306 10.42 -38.62 -28.40
C SER A 306 9.33 -39.31 -29.23
N LYS A 307 8.17 -38.67 -29.42
CA LYS A 307 7.05 -39.21 -30.23
C LYS A 307 7.12 -38.81 -31.71
N ALA A 308 8.01 -37.90 -32.09
CA ALA A 308 8.14 -37.42 -33.47
C ALA A 308 9.16 -38.20 -34.32
N ASN A 309 9.91 -39.14 -33.74
CA ASN A 309 11.01 -39.86 -34.40
C ASN A 309 10.78 -41.36 -34.65
N ASP A 310 9.59 -41.88 -34.37
CA ASP A 310 9.33 -43.34 -34.38
C ASP A 310 8.38 -43.80 -35.51
N ASP A 311 8.23 -43.02 -36.59
CA ASP A 311 7.35 -43.40 -37.70
C ASP A 311 7.89 -42.98 -39.10
N GLU A 312 9.08 -43.46 -39.48
CA GLU A 312 9.42 -43.67 -40.89
C GLU A 312 10.30 -44.93 -41.07
N VAL A 313 9.66 -46.10 -41.06
CA VAL A 313 10.17 -47.29 -41.77
C VAL A 313 9.10 -47.72 -42.78
N ILE A 314 9.26 -47.30 -44.04
CA ILE A 314 8.57 -47.91 -45.17
C ILE A 314 9.62 -48.23 -46.25
N GLU A 315 10.07 -49.48 -46.26
CA GLU A 315 10.56 -50.13 -47.47
C GLU A 315 9.36 -50.74 -48.21
N SER A 316 9.13 -50.37 -49.48
CA SER A 316 8.84 -51.36 -50.51
C SER A 316 8.99 -50.79 -51.93
N ASP A 317 9.88 -51.46 -52.64
CA ASP A 317 10.13 -51.56 -54.07
C ASP A 317 8.87 -51.68 -54.98
N GLY A 318 8.99 -51.18 -56.22
CA GLY A 318 8.16 -51.62 -57.35
C GLY A 318 7.56 -50.56 -58.29
N GLY A 319 8.23 -50.30 -59.43
CA GLY A 319 7.53 -50.30 -60.73
C GLY A 319 7.37 -48.98 -61.50
N ALA A 320 8.29 -48.79 -62.46
CA ALA A 320 8.07 -48.41 -63.86
C ALA A 320 7.11 -47.26 -64.24
N GLY A 321 7.72 -46.21 -64.84
CA GLY A 321 7.39 -45.86 -66.22
C GLY A 321 6.67 -44.52 -66.47
N VAL A 322 7.29 -43.77 -67.39
CA VAL A 322 6.73 -42.87 -68.40
C VAL A 322 7.09 -41.39 -68.27
N GLU A 323 7.77 -40.99 -69.35
CA GLU A 323 8.24 -39.69 -69.82
C GLU A 323 7.17 -38.60 -69.85
N GLY A 324 7.61 -37.35 -69.79
CA GLY A 324 6.78 -36.18 -70.05
C GLY A 324 7.48 -34.89 -69.69
N GLU A 325 8.36 -34.44 -70.59
CA GLU A 325 8.88 -33.08 -70.66
C GLU A 325 7.75 -32.03 -70.59
N GLU A 326 7.94 -30.93 -69.86
CA GLU A 326 7.90 -29.59 -70.44
C GLU A 326 8.41 -28.52 -69.46
N GLU A 327 9.23 -27.65 -70.04
CA GLU A 327 9.95 -26.53 -69.43
C GLU A 327 9.01 -25.40 -68.96
N GLY A 328 9.45 -24.64 -67.95
CA GLY A 328 8.76 -23.40 -67.58
C GLY A 328 9.27 -22.71 -66.32
N VAL A 329 10.54 -22.29 -66.30
CA VAL A 329 11.05 -21.22 -65.43
C VAL A 329 10.90 -19.91 -66.25
N VAL A 330 10.28 -18.83 -65.75
CA VAL A 330 10.95 -17.66 -65.13
C VAL A 330 9.88 -16.63 -64.72
N GLU A 331 9.80 -16.37 -63.41
CA GLU A 331 9.91 -15.06 -62.71
C GLU A 331 8.95 -13.85 -62.95
N SER A 332 8.87 -13.05 -61.88
CA SER A 332 8.30 -11.70 -61.67
C SER A 332 6.80 -11.64 -61.38
N GLY A 333 6.29 -10.87 -60.42
CA GLY A 333 6.90 -9.90 -59.51
C GLY A 333 5.81 -9.31 -58.60
N GLU A 334 6.26 -8.62 -57.55
CA GLU A 334 5.47 -7.84 -56.60
C GLU A 334 4.43 -6.91 -57.26
N GLU A 335 3.28 -6.68 -56.62
CA GLU A 335 2.97 -5.40 -55.97
C GLU A 335 1.50 -5.27 -55.48
N LYS A 336 1.40 -4.49 -54.40
CA LYS A 336 0.24 -4.07 -53.61
C LYS A 336 -0.90 -3.40 -54.39
N LYS A 337 -2.12 -3.56 -53.86
CA LYS A 337 -3.20 -2.54 -53.59
C LYS A 337 -4.49 -3.32 -53.31
N ILE A 338 -5.37 -2.98 -52.35
CA ILE A 338 -5.83 -1.70 -51.81
C ILE A 338 -6.04 -1.84 -50.30
#